data_AF-A0A2H9NX44-F1
#
_entry.id   AF-A0A2H9NX44-F1
#
_cell.length_a   1.000
_cell.length_b   1.000
_cell.length_c   1.000
_cell.angle_alpha   90.00
_cell.angle_beta   90.00
_cell.angle_gamma   90.00
#
_symmetry.space_group_name_H-M   'P 1'
#
loop_
_entity.id
_entity.type
_entity.pdbx_description
1 polymer ?
#
loop_
_entity_poly.entity_id
_entity_poly.type
_entity_poly.pdbx_seq_one_letter_code
_entity_poly.pdbx_strand_id
1 'polypeptide(L)' 'MSNCSFCGNNIERGTGLMFVRTTGKILYFCSSKCEKNMLKLGRKPALVKWTATHRKAESSKSSKG' A
#
# COMPACT_ATOMS: atom_id res chain seq x y z
N MET A 1 -4.78 -1.30 -14.38
CA MET A 1 -3.93 -0.33 -13.66
C MET A 1 -3.53 -0.95 -12.33
N SER A 2 -2.27 -0.81 -11.91
CA SER A 2 -1.78 -1.44 -10.68
C SER A 2 -2.17 -0.61 -9.45
N ASN A 3 -2.54 -1.28 -8.36
CA ASN A 3 -2.79 -0.61 -7.08
C ASN A 3 -1.51 -0.53 -6.26
N CYS A 4 -1.32 0.59 -5.55
CA CYS A 4 -0.21 0.78 -4.63
C CYS A 4 -0.29 -0.22 -3.47
N SER A 5 0.77 -1.00 -3.29
CA SER A 5 0.90 -2.02 -2.24
C SER A 5 0.90 -1.47 -0.83
N PHE A 6 1.10 -0.15 -0.67
CA PHE A 6 1.00 0.52 0.62
C PHE A 6 -0.37 1.18 0.81
N CYS A 7 -0.64 2.29 0.12
CA CYS A 7 -1.83 3.09 0.42
C CYS A 7 -3.14 2.51 -0.15
N GLY A 8 -3.07 1.59 -1.12
CA GLY A 8 -4.23 1.00 -1.78
C GLY A 8 -4.82 1.85 -2.92
N ASN A 9 -4.27 3.03 -3.19
CA ASN A 9 -4.73 3.88 -4.30
C ASN A 9 -4.24 3.36 -5.66
N ASN A 10 -4.94 3.77 -6.71
CA ASN A 10 -4.56 3.53 -8.09
C ASN A 10 -3.24 4.24 -8.44
N ILE A 11 -2.39 3.62 -9.27
CA ILE A 11 -1.14 4.22 -9.76
C ILE A 11 -1.37 4.75 -11.17
N GLU A 12 -1.12 6.05 -11.37
CA GLU A 12 -1.25 6.71 -12.67
C GLU A 12 -0.29 6.11 -13.71
N ARG A 13 -0.69 6.07 -14.98
CA ARG A 13 0.14 5.44 -16.04
C ARG A 13 1.45 6.19 -16.21
N GLY A 14 2.53 5.43 -16.43
CA GLY A 14 3.87 6.00 -16.58
C GLY A 14 4.46 6.56 -15.28
N THR A 15 3.83 6.32 -14.12
CA THR A 15 4.30 6.79 -12.81
C THR A 15 4.50 5.64 -11.83
N GLY A 16 5.06 5.97 -10.67
CA GLY A 16 5.27 5.05 -9.56
C GLY A 16 6.58 4.29 -9.65
N LEU A 17 6.70 3.28 -8.79
CA LEU A 17 7.90 2.46 -8.63
C LEU A 17 7.51 0.99 -8.45
N MET A 18 8.20 0.11 -9.17
CA MET A 18 8.15 -1.34 -8.94
C MET A 18 9.36 -1.78 -8.12
N PHE A 19 9.12 -2.38 -6.96
CA PHE A 19 10.16 -2.93 -6.10
C PHE A 19 10.04 -4.45 -6.03
N VAL A 20 11.08 -5.15 -6.47
CA VAL A 20 11.14 -6.62 -6.45
C VAL A 20 11.90 -7.06 -5.20
N ARG A 21 11.25 -7.80 -4.31
CA ARG A 21 11.88 -8.38 -3.12
C ARG A 21 12.79 -9.53 -3.53
N THR A 22 13.78 -9.85 -2.69
CA THR A 22 14.64 -11.03 -2.84
C THR A 22 13.86 -12.35 -2.94
N THR A 23 12.67 -12.41 -2.32
CA THR A 23 11.75 -13.54 -2.41
C THR A 23 10.95 -13.60 -3.73
N GLY A 24 11.25 -12.75 -4.70
CA GLY A 24 10.48 -12.60 -5.96
C GLY A 24 9.14 -11.86 -5.82
N LYS A 25 8.73 -11.43 -4.62
CA LYS A 25 7.47 -10.69 -4.44
C LYS A 25 7.61 -9.28 -4.99
N ILE A 26 6.67 -8.87 -5.84
CA ILE A 26 6.63 -7.53 -6.44
C ILE A 26 5.74 -6.62 -5.59
N LEU A 27 6.26 -5.44 -5.27
CA LEU A 27 5.53 -4.35 -4.62
C LEU A 27 5.47 -3.17 -5.57
N TYR A 28 4.31 -2.52 -5.66
CA TYR A 28 4.11 -1.31 -6.45
C TYR A 28 3.86 -0.12 -5.53
N PHE A 29 4.51 1.01 -5.78
CA PHE A 29 4.34 2.24 -5.00
C PHE A 29 3.93 3.40 -5.89
N CYS A 30 2.91 4.16 -5.49
CA CYS A 30 2.50 5.37 -6.21
C CYS A 30 3.41 6.57 -5.94
N SER A 31 4.20 6.56 -4.85
CA SER A 31 5.09 7.66 -4.46
C SER A 31 6.17 7.21 -3.49
N SER A 32 7.25 8.00 -3.38
CA SER A 32 8.32 7.77 -2.40
C SER A 32 7.84 7.81 -0.95
N LYS A 33 6.72 8.50 -0.66
CA LYS A 33 6.07 8.45 0.67
C LYS A 33 5.64 7.02 1.01
N CYS A 34 4.99 6.34 0.08
CA CYS A 34 4.51 4.97 0.26
C CYS A 34 5.67 3.98 0.39
N GLU A 35 6.67 4.11 -0.47
CA GLU A 35 7.90 3.32 -0.42
C GLU A 35 8.60 3.46 0.94
N LYS A 36 8.90 4.69 1.38
CA LYS A 36 9.58 4.94 2.67
C LYS A 36 8.79 4.41 3.86
N ASN A 37 7.47 4.60 3.88
CA ASN A 37 6.65 4.10 4.98
C ASN A 37 6.69 2.57 5.08
N MET A 38 6.70 1.86 3.95
CA MET A 38 6.72 0.40 3.94
C MET A 38 8.13 -0.18 4.13
N LEU A 39 9.10 0.28 3.35
CA LEU A 39 10.43 -0.33 3.24
C LEU A 39 11.44 0.22 4.25
N LYS A 40 11.32 1.50 4.64
CA LYS A 40 12.27 2.15 5.56
C LYS A 40 11.73 2.22 6.98
N LEU A 41 10.46 2.57 7.14
CA LEU A 41 9.82 2.71 8.46
C LEU A 41 9.10 1.45 8.94
N GLY A 42 8.93 0.43 8.08
CA GLY A 42 8.29 -0.84 8.45
C GLY A 42 6.80 -0.71 8.85
N ARG A 43 6.12 0.37 8.46
CA ARG A 43 4.72 0.60 8.84
C ARG A 43 3.80 -0.36 8.11
N LYS A 44 2.85 -0.94 8.85
CA LYS A 44 1.80 -1.79 8.28
C LYS A 44 0.68 -0.92 7.71
N PRO A 45 0.32 -1.04 6.41
CA PRO A 45 -0.71 -0.22 5.79
C PRO A 45 -2.04 -0.18 6.56
N ALA A 46 -2.49 -1.33 7.03
CA ALA A 46 -3.76 -1.48 7.75
C ALA A 46 -3.82 -0.73 9.09
N LEU A 47 -2.67 -0.28 9.63
CA LEU A 47 -2.59 0.51 10.86
C LEU A 47 -2.40 2.02 10.58
N VAL A 48 -2.25 2.41 9.32
CA VAL A 48 -1.98 3.80 8.93
C VAL A 48 -3.27 4.45 8.42
N LYS A 49 -3.91 5.25 9.28
CA LYS A 49 -5.26 5.82 9.11
C LYS A 49 -5.54 6.50 7.77
N TRP A 50 -4.55 7.17 7.17
CA TRP A 50 -4.74 7.91 5.91
C TRP A 50 -4.83 7.00 4.67
N THR A 51 -4.43 5.73 4.77
CA THR A 51 -4.43 4.80 3.63
C THR A 51 -5.85 4.30 3.32
N ALA A 52 -6.14 4.06 2.04
CA ALA A 52 -7.36 3.40 1.63
C ALA A 52 -7.41 1.95 2.16
N THR A 53 -6.24 1.31 2.26
CA THR A 53 -6.06 0.00 2.89
C THR A 53 -6.59 -0.04 4.32
N HIS A 54 -6.27 0.96 5.15
CA HIS A 54 -6.82 1.07 6.51
C HIS A 54 -8.34 1.24 6.50
N ARG A 55 -8.87 2.16 5.69
CA ARG A 55 -10.33 2.38 5.62
C ARG A 55 -11.08 1.11 5.21
N LYS A 56 -10.54 0.33 4.26
CA LYS A 56 -11.12 -0.96 3.83
C LYS A 56 -11.02 -2.03 4.93
N ALA A 57 -9.92 -2.06 5.68
CA ALA A 57 -9.77 -2.99 6.79
C ALA A 57 -10.80 -2.70 7.89
N GLU A 58 -11.02 -1.43 8.22
CA GLU A 58 -12.02 -1.02 9.21
C GLU A 58 -13.44 -1.37 8.78
N SER A 59 -13.82 -1.08 7.52
CA SER A 59 -15.16 -1.43 7.04
C SER A 59 -15.41 -2.95 7.07
N SER A 60 -14.39 -3.76 6.77
CA SER A 60 -14.51 -5.22 6.82
C SER A 60 -14.66 -5.81 8.23
N LYS A 61 -14.26 -5.07 9.27
CA LYS A 61 -14.47 -5.47 10.67
C LYS A 61 -15.92 -5.22 11.12
N SER A 62 -16.52 -4.12 10.64
CA SER A 62 -17.88 -3.73 11.02
C SER A 62 -18.96 -4.69 10.51
N SER A 63 -18.73 -5.42 9.42
CA SER A 63 -19.68 -6.39 8.86
C SER A 63 -19.61 -7.78 9.51
N LYS A 64 -18.72 -7.99 10.50
CA LYS A 64 -18.58 -9.26 11.24
C LYS A 64 -19.11 -9.18 12.67
N GLY A 65 -19.90 -8.15 12.99
CA GLY A 65 -20.61 -7.98 14.26
C GLY A 65 -22.05 -8.44 14.15
#